data_AF-A0A1V9FNK7-F1
#
_entry.id   AF-A0A1V9FNK7-F1
#
_cell.length_a   1.000
_cell.length_b   1.000
_cell.length_c   1.000
_cell.angle_alpha   90.00
_cell.angle_beta   90.00
_cell.angle_gamma   90.00
#
_symmetry.space_group_name_H-M   'P 1'
#
loop_
_entity.id
_entity.type
_entity.pdbx_description
1 polymer ?
#
loop_
_entity_poly.entity_id
_entity_poly.type
_entity_poly.pdbx_seq_one_letter_code
_entity_poly.pdbx_strand_id
1 'polypeptide(L)'
;MKSSQFTETQIIDGLQRNDSRVFDYLFNEYYTQLQYFAERLVSNREEAQDIVITVFRKFWSLKDNFQSNNNIKAFLYITIRNQCFDYLRYRQRFNEVKKEYESHLLSADEVKQSDHLIIESDLINKIYKEVQKLPNRCREIFILTYFKGLKTKEIASVLKISESAVTTQRSLAIKYLKHAFSQEGYVFFCLVLAALEL
;
A
#
# COMPACT_ATOMS: atom_id res chain seq x y z
N MET A 1 16.98 -11.41 22.73
CA MET A 1 16.87 -10.14 23.47
C MET A 1 15.39 -9.89 23.72
N LYS A 2 14.99 -9.69 24.98
CA LYS A 2 13.59 -9.43 25.35
C LYS A 2 13.16 -8.12 24.68
N SER A 3 12.20 -8.19 23.78
CA SER A 3 11.50 -7.02 23.25
C SER A 3 10.87 -6.30 24.45
N SER A 4 11.37 -5.09 24.76
CA SER A 4 10.68 -4.18 25.66
C SER A 4 9.32 -3.90 25.06
N GLN A 5 8.27 -4.55 25.56
CA GLN A 5 6.90 -4.33 25.12
C GLN A 5 6.49 -2.91 25.54
N PHE A 6 6.52 -1.98 24.61
CA PHE A 6 5.89 -0.68 24.80
C PHE A 6 4.37 -0.87 24.76
N THR A 7 3.67 -0.28 25.72
CA THR A 7 2.21 -0.17 25.64
C THR A 7 1.83 0.79 24.51
N GLU A 8 0.58 0.71 24.04
CA GLU A 8 0.11 1.60 22.96
C GLU A 8 0.31 3.08 23.28
N THR A 9 -0.01 3.49 24.52
CA THR A 9 0.23 4.86 24.99
C THR A 9 1.72 5.23 24.93
N GLN A 10 2.61 4.32 25.36
CA GLN A 10 4.05 4.57 25.31
C GLN A 10 4.59 4.69 23.88
N ILE A 11 4.01 3.94 22.93
CA ILE A 11 4.37 4.06 21.51
C ILE A 11 4.01 5.45 21.00
N ILE A 12 2.77 5.90 21.22
CA ILE A 12 2.31 7.19 20.70
C ILE A 12 3.05 8.36 21.36
N ASP A 13 3.15 8.35 22.68
CA ASP A 13 3.86 9.40 23.44
C ASP A 13 5.35 9.45 23.06
N GLY A 14 5.98 8.29 22.89
CA GLY A 14 7.39 8.21 22.51
C GLY A 14 7.65 8.72 21.09
N LEU A 15 6.76 8.43 20.13
CA LEU A 15 6.86 8.97 18.78
C LEU A 15 6.78 10.49 18.76
N GLN A 16 5.82 11.07 19.48
CA GLN A 16 5.63 12.53 19.57
C GLN A 16 6.82 13.23 20.24
N ARG A 17 7.53 12.53 21.14
CA ARG A 17 8.73 13.02 21.82
C ARG A 17 10.04 12.75 21.06
N ASN A 18 9.97 12.23 19.83
CA ASN A 18 11.14 11.81 19.04
C ASN A 18 12.02 10.76 19.76
N ASP A 19 11.44 9.87 20.56
CA ASP A 19 12.19 8.80 21.24
C ASP A 19 12.63 7.74 20.22
N SER A 20 13.94 7.69 19.95
CA SER A 20 14.51 6.74 18.98
C SER A 20 14.26 5.29 19.37
N ARG A 21 14.12 4.97 20.66
CA ARG A 21 13.89 3.59 21.13
C ARG A 21 12.53 3.07 20.69
N VAL A 22 11.54 3.94 20.61
CA VAL A 22 10.20 3.59 20.11
C VAL A 22 10.23 3.39 18.61
N PHE A 23 10.98 4.23 17.88
CA PHE A 23 11.21 4.00 16.45
C PHE A 23 11.90 2.67 16.19
N ASP A 24 12.99 2.38 16.90
CA ASP A 24 13.74 1.12 16.76
C ASP A 24 12.86 -0.08 17.08
N TYR A 25 11.99 0.03 18.09
CA TYR A 25 11.01 -1.00 18.40
C TYR A 25 10.03 -1.24 17.24
N LEU A 26 9.40 -0.18 16.70
CA LEU A 26 8.46 -0.30 15.59
C LEU A 26 9.14 -0.78 14.30
N PHE A 27 10.37 -0.33 14.05
CA PHE A 27 11.17 -0.78 12.93
C PHE A 27 11.42 -2.29 13.04
N ASN A 28 11.97 -2.76 14.16
CA ASN A 28 12.23 -4.18 14.36
C ASN A 28 10.97 -5.03 14.33
N GLU A 29 9.86 -4.51 14.86
CA GLU A 29 8.57 -5.19 14.88
C GLU A 29 8.03 -5.42 13.46
N TYR A 30 8.06 -4.40 12.60
CA TYR A 30 7.40 -4.46 11.29
C TYR A 30 8.33 -4.76 10.11
N TYR A 31 9.63 -4.47 10.21
CA TYR A 31 10.56 -4.50 9.07
C TYR A 31 10.52 -5.84 8.34
N THR A 32 10.65 -6.96 9.04
CA THR A 32 10.72 -8.29 8.43
C THR A 32 9.44 -8.63 7.65
N GLN A 33 8.25 -8.35 8.23
CA GLN A 33 6.99 -8.67 7.54
C GLN A 33 6.75 -7.73 6.35
N LEU A 34 7.12 -6.45 6.51
CA LEU A 34 7.01 -5.45 5.46
C LEU A 34 7.96 -5.69 4.29
N GLN A 35 9.19 -6.14 4.57
CA GLN A 35 10.17 -6.53 3.56
C GLN A 35 9.71 -7.76 2.80
N TYR A 36 9.23 -8.79 3.50
CA TYR A 36 8.65 -9.97 2.85
C TYR A 36 7.44 -9.60 1.98
N PHE A 37 6.57 -8.72 2.48
CA PHE A 37 5.43 -8.21 1.73
C PHE A 37 5.85 -7.46 0.44
N ALA A 38 6.83 -6.56 0.54
CA ALA A 38 7.35 -5.84 -0.61
C ALA A 38 8.05 -6.77 -1.61
N GLU A 39 8.84 -7.73 -1.13
CA GLU A 39 9.57 -8.70 -1.96
C GLU A 39 8.60 -9.56 -2.79
N ARG A 40 7.48 -9.99 -2.21
CA ARG A 40 6.43 -10.71 -2.97
C ARG A 40 5.77 -9.86 -4.06
N LEU A 41 5.75 -8.54 -3.91
CA LEU A 41 5.20 -7.62 -4.91
C LEU A 41 6.19 -7.36 -6.05
N VAL A 42 7.43 -7.01 -5.72
CA VAL A 42 8.42 -6.54 -6.70
C VAL A 42 9.32 -7.65 -7.25
N SER A 43 9.29 -8.84 -6.62
CA SER A 43 10.13 -10.01 -6.95
C SER A 43 11.63 -9.66 -6.99
N ASN A 44 12.05 -8.73 -6.13
CA ASN A 44 13.44 -8.30 -5.96
C ASN A 44 13.64 -7.91 -4.49
N ARG A 45 14.57 -8.58 -3.82
CA ARG A 45 14.84 -8.39 -2.39
C ARG A 45 15.49 -7.04 -2.08
N GLU A 46 16.45 -6.60 -2.88
CA GLU A 46 17.18 -5.33 -2.65
C GLU A 46 16.21 -4.15 -2.79
N GLU A 47 15.41 -4.15 -3.85
CA GLU A 47 14.40 -3.12 -4.09
C GLU A 47 13.32 -3.12 -3.00
N ALA A 48 12.92 -4.30 -2.52
CA ALA A 48 12.00 -4.41 -1.40
C ALA A 48 12.57 -3.78 -0.12
N GLN A 49 13.86 -3.98 0.17
CA GLN A 49 14.53 -3.37 1.32
C GLN A 49 14.55 -1.84 1.19
N ASP A 50 14.93 -1.32 0.03
CA ASP A 50 14.98 0.13 -0.24
C ASP A 50 13.61 0.79 -0.13
N ILE A 51 12.56 0.13 -0.64
CA ILE A 51 11.18 0.57 -0.50
C ILE A 51 10.80 0.65 0.99
N VAL A 52 11.06 -0.39 1.77
CA VAL A 52 10.73 -0.40 3.21
C VAL A 52 11.46 0.71 3.95
N ILE A 53 12.76 0.88 3.71
CA ILE A 53 13.57 1.95 4.33
C ILE A 53 13.01 3.34 3.97
N THR A 54 12.66 3.55 2.70
CA THR A 54 12.06 4.80 2.23
C THR A 54 10.72 5.07 2.92
N VAL A 55 9.88 4.04 3.10
CA VAL A 55 8.61 4.17 3.81
C VAL A 55 8.82 4.47 5.29
N PHE A 56 9.77 3.85 5.97
CA PHE A 56 10.09 4.17 7.36
C PHE A 56 10.61 5.60 7.54
N ARG A 57 11.38 6.11 6.57
CA ARG A 57 11.79 7.51 6.55
C ARG A 57 10.59 8.46 6.44
N LYS A 58 9.64 8.15 5.56
CA LYS A 58 8.38 8.90 5.42
C LYS A 58 7.53 8.81 6.70
N PHE A 59 7.41 7.61 7.27
CA PHE A 59 6.75 7.40 8.56
C PHE A 59 7.31 8.32 9.65
N TRP A 60 8.64 8.38 9.79
CA TRP A 60 9.29 9.23 10.79
C TRP A 60 8.95 10.73 10.62
N SER A 61 8.85 11.21 9.38
CA SER A 61 8.44 12.60 9.10
C SER A 61 6.98 12.90 9.43
N LEU A 62 6.11 11.88 9.49
CA LEU A 62 4.67 12.02 9.71
C LEU A 62 4.22 11.51 11.09
N LYS A 63 5.18 11.16 11.96
CA LYS A 63 4.93 10.41 13.20
C LYS A 63 3.94 11.08 14.16
N ASP A 64 3.89 12.42 14.15
CA ASP A 64 3.02 13.20 15.03
C ASP A 64 1.52 13.08 14.66
N ASN A 65 1.21 12.52 13.49
CA ASN A 65 -0.16 12.31 13.02
C ASN A 65 -0.78 10.99 13.47
N PHE A 66 -0.02 10.09 14.11
CA PHE A 66 -0.52 8.78 14.53
C PHE A 66 -1.08 8.80 15.94
N GLN A 67 -2.24 8.16 16.11
CA GLN A 67 -2.97 8.09 17.39
C GLN A 67 -3.13 6.66 17.94
N SER A 68 -2.71 5.64 17.17
CA SER A 68 -2.81 4.23 17.57
C SER A 68 -1.79 3.38 16.82
N ASN A 69 -1.46 2.22 17.37
CA ASN A 69 -0.52 1.30 16.73
C ASN A 69 -1.11 0.69 15.44
N ASN A 70 -2.43 0.47 15.42
CA ASN A 70 -3.15 0.02 14.23
C ASN A 70 -3.05 1.02 13.07
N ASN A 71 -3.06 2.32 13.37
CA ASN A 71 -2.91 3.37 12.37
C ASN A 71 -1.51 3.37 11.75
N ILE A 72 -0.48 3.13 12.56
CA ILE A 72 0.91 2.99 12.12
C ILE A 72 1.03 1.79 11.16
N LYS A 73 0.56 0.61 11.60
CA LYS A 73 0.57 -0.60 10.78
C LYS A 73 -0.12 -0.36 9.44
N ALA A 74 -1.32 0.23 9.45
CA ALA A 74 -2.07 0.53 8.23
C ALA A 74 -1.32 1.43 7.26
N PHE A 75 -0.75 2.53 7.77
CA PHE A 75 0.04 3.45 6.97
C PHE A 75 1.24 2.77 6.30
N LEU A 76 1.99 1.96 7.05
CA LEU A 76 3.19 1.28 6.55
C LEU A 76 2.86 0.33 5.38
N TYR A 77 1.88 -0.55 5.56
CA TYR A 77 1.48 -1.52 4.52
C TYR A 77 0.97 -0.83 3.25
N ILE A 78 0.12 0.21 3.39
CA ILE A 78 -0.42 0.91 2.21
C ILE A 78 0.68 1.66 1.47
N THR A 79 1.55 2.35 2.21
CA THR A 79 2.62 3.15 1.61
C THR A 79 3.63 2.24 0.90
N ILE A 80 3.99 1.10 1.48
CA ILE A 80 4.86 0.10 0.81
C ILE A 80 4.20 -0.40 -0.46
N ARG A 81 2.92 -0.79 -0.42
CA ARG A 81 2.20 -1.26 -1.60
C ARG A 81 2.23 -0.24 -2.74
N ASN A 82 1.98 1.03 -2.42
CA ASN A 82 2.01 2.12 -3.39
C ASN A 82 3.40 2.26 -4.01
N GLN A 83 4.45 2.29 -3.18
CA GLN A 83 5.84 2.37 -3.64
C GLN A 83 6.25 1.17 -4.51
N CYS A 84 5.82 -0.04 -4.16
CA CYS A 84 6.03 -1.22 -5.00
C CYS A 84 5.36 -1.06 -6.38
N PHE A 85 4.13 -0.55 -6.44
CA PHE A 85 3.46 -0.32 -7.72
C PHE A 85 4.08 0.81 -8.52
N ASP A 86 4.56 1.87 -7.86
CA ASP A 86 5.34 2.93 -8.52
C ASP A 86 6.63 2.38 -9.12
N TYR A 87 7.37 1.58 -8.35
CA TYR A 87 8.57 0.88 -8.81
C TYR A 87 8.30 -0.03 -10.02
N LEU A 88 7.28 -0.90 -9.94
CA LEU A 88 6.92 -1.81 -11.02
C LEU A 88 6.55 -1.07 -12.31
N ARG A 89 5.83 0.06 -12.19
CA ARG A 89 5.52 0.92 -13.34
C ARG A 89 6.76 1.57 -13.93
N TYR A 90 7.65 2.08 -13.09
CA TYR A 90 8.91 2.65 -13.54
C TYR A 90 9.74 1.59 -14.28
N ARG A 91 9.87 0.39 -13.71
CA ARG A 91 10.57 -0.74 -14.31
C ARG A 91 9.94 -1.18 -15.62
N GLN A 92 8.61 -1.24 -15.71
CA GLN A 92 7.93 -1.58 -16.96
C GLN A 92 8.22 -0.56 -18.05
N ARG A 93 8.09 0.74 -17.76
CA ARG A 93 8.41 1.82 -18.71
C ARG A 93 9.88 1.80 -19.12
N PHE A 94 10.77 1.58 -18.16
CA PHE A 94 12.20 1.45 -18.43
C PHE A 94 12.48 0.26 -19.36
N ASN A 95 11.82 -0.88 -19.14
CA ASN A 95 11.93 -2.04 -20.02
C ASN A 95 11.33 -1.81 -21.40
N GLU A 96 10.24 -1.04 -21.52
CA GLU A 96 9.64 -0.66 -22.80
C GLU A 96 10.59 0.24 -23.59
N VAL A 97 11.14 1.28 -22.96
CA VAL A 97 12.17 2.15 -23.56
C VAL A 97 13.40 1.34 -23.91
N LYS A 98 13.88 0.48 -23.02
CA LYS A 98 15.03 -0.39 -23.27
C LYS A 98 14.77 -1.32 -24.46
N LYS A 99 13.58 -1.93 -24.57
CA LYS A 99 13.17 -2.73 -25.74
C LYS A 99 13.10 -1.91 -27.03
N GLU A 100 12.68 -0.64 -26.96
CA GLU A 100 12.71 0.27 -28.10
C GLU A 100 14.16 0.55 -28.55
N TYR A 101 15.08 0.82 -27.61
CA TYR A 101 16.51 0.98 -27.88
C TYR A 101 17.19 -0.33 -28.35
N GLU A 102 16.80 -1.46 -27.77
CA GLU A 102 17.30 -2.79 -28.08
C GLU A 102 16.59 -3.41 -29.28
N SER A 103 15.59 -2.77 -29.90
CA SER A 103 14.94 -3.28 -31.12
C SER A 103 15.88 -3.38 -32.35
N HIS A 104 17.17 -3.03 -32.18
CA HIS A 104 18.27 -3.37 -33.08
C HIS A 104 18.96 -4.72 -32.80
N LEU A 105 18.72 -5.40 -31.67
CA LEU A 105 19.18 -6.77 -31.37
C LEU A 105 18.17 -7.53 -30.48
N LEU A 106 17.75 -8.70 -30.96
CA LEU A 106 16.65 -9.54 -30.50
C LEU A 106 16.41 -9.74 -28.98
N SER A 107 15.10 -9.79 -28.70
CA SER A 107 14.32 -10.66 -27.79
C SER A 107 14.13 -10.32 -26.30
N ALA A 108 12.91 -10.66 -25.87
CA ALA A 108 12.15 -10.18 -24.74
C ALA A 108 12.23 -11.08 -23.51
N ASP A 109 12.07 -10.45 -22.34
CA ASP A 109 11.53 -11.11 -21.14
C ASP A 109 10.10 -10.64 -20.86
N GLU A 110 9.23 -11.62 -20.59
CA GLU A 110 7.87 -11.47 -20.09
C GLU A 110 7.89 -11.37 -18.56
N VAL A 111 7.39 -10.27 -18.02
CA VAL A 111 7.11 -10.16 -16.59
C VAL A 111 5.80 -10.90 -16.33
N LYS A 112 5.90 -12.07 -15.70
CA LYS A 112 4.74 -12.82 -15.20
C LYS A 112 3.91 -11.91 -14.28
N GLN A 113 2.66 -11.66 -14.67
CA GLN A 113 1.63 -11.13 -13.78
C GLN A 113 1.44 -12.15 -12.65
N SER A 114 1.93 -11.83 -11.45
CA SER A 114 1.65 -12.62 -10.26
C SER A 114 0.19 -12.42 -9.89
N ASP A 115 -0.66 -13.34 -10.36
CA ASP A 115 -2.02 -13.46 -9.86
C ASP A 115 -1.99 -13.89 -8.39
N HIS A 116 -2.82 -13.20 -7.61
CA HIS A 116 -3.06 -13.43 -6.19
C HIS A 116 -1.85 -13.27 -5.27
N LEU A 117 -1.52 -12.01 -4.99
CA LEU A 117 -0.88 -11.63 -3.73
C LEU A 117 -1.87 -11.90 -2.59
N ILE A 118 -1.88 -13.13 -2.09
CA ILE A 118 -2.44 -13.45 -0.78
C ILE A 118 -1.46 -12.86 0.22
N ILE A 119 -1.80 -11.67 0.73
CA ILE A 119 -0.95 -10.95 1.67
C ILE A 119 -1.37 -11.37 3.08
N GLU A 120 -0.46 -12.05 3.77
CA GLU A 120 -0.61 -12.48 5.17
C GLU A 120 -0.44 -11.30 6.13
N SER A 121 -1.36 -10.35 6.06
CA SER A 121 -1.54 -9.34 7.11
C SER A 121 -3.01 -9.32 7.47
N ASP A 122 -3.33 -9.52 8.76
CA ASP A 122 -4.72 -9.49 9.27
C ASP A 122 -5.48 -8.25 8.80
N LEU A 123 -4.78 -7.12 8.70
CA LEU A 123 -5.35 -5.87 8.20
C LEU A 123 -5.78 -5.97 6.74
N ILE A 124 -4.97 -6.58 5.87
CA ILE A 124 -5.31 -6.72 4.44
C ILE A 124 -6.42 -7.73 4.24
N ASN A 125 -6.43 -8.82 5.00
CA ASN A 125 -7.56 -9.73 5.03
C ASN A 125 -8.84 -9.03 5.49
N LYS A 126 -8.76 -8.12 6.47
CA LYS A 126 -9.90 -7.32 6.92
C LYS A 126 -10.38 -6.35 5.84
N ILE A 127 -9.47 -5.63 5.19
CA ILE A 127 -9.76 -4.77 4.03
C ILE A 127 -10.45 -5.58 2.94
N TYR A 128 -9.92 -6.74 2.59
CA TYR A 128 -10.51 -7.60 1.57
C TYR A 128 -11.94 -8.01 1.94
N LYS A 129 -12.20 -8.41 3.20
CA LYS A 129 -13.54 -8.75 3.68
C LYS A 129 -14.53 -7.59 3.56
N GLU A 130 -14.14 -6.38 3.94
CA GLU A 130 -15.02 -5.20 3.80
C GLU A 130 -15.23 -4.81 2.33
N VAL A 131 -14.20 -4.95 1.48
CA VAL A 131 -14.29 -4.72 0.04
C VAL A 131 -15.30 -5.68 -0.62
N GLN A 132 -15.40 -6.93 -0.15
CA GLN A 132 -16.37 -7.88 -0.68
C GLN A 132 -17.82 -7.46 -0.45
N LYS A 133 -18.11 -6.65 0.59
CA LYS A 133 -19.43 -6.13 0.91
C LYS A 133 -19.84 -4.92 0.05
N LEU A 134 -18.92 -4.36 -0.73
CA LEU A 134 -19.20 -3.21 -1.59
C LEU A 134 -20.13 -3.59 -2.75
N PRO A 135 -20.94 -2.62 -3.26
CA PRO A 135 -21.65 -2.79 -4.52
C PRO A 135 -20.70 -3.17 -5.67
N ASN A 136 -21.17 -4.01 -6.61
CA ASN A 136 -20.33 -4.64 -7.64
C ASN A 136 -19.35 -3.67 -8.33
N ARG A 137 -19.81 -2.50 -8.79
CA ARG A 137 -18.95 -1.53 -9.48
C ARG A 137 -17.93 -0.84 -8.59
N CYS A 138 -18.32 -0.46 -7.37
CA CYS A 138 -17.41 0.08 -6.36
C CYS A 138 -16.32 -0.95 -6.00
N ARG A 139 -16.72 -2.21 -5.81
CA ARG A 139 -15.81 -3.33 -5.51
C ARG A 139 -14.80 -3.54 -6.62
N GLU A 140 -15.28 -3.68 -7.86
CA GLU A 140 -14.43 -3.92 -9.03
C GLU A 140 -13.39 -2.82 -9.22
N ILE A 141 -13.81 -1.55 -9.18
CA ILE A 141 -12.92 -0.39 -9.32
C ILE A 141 -11.93 -0.31 -8.16
N PHE A 142 -12.36 -0.59 -6.92
CA PHE A 142 -11.46 -0.64 -5.78
C PHE A 142 -10.42 -1.74 -5.95
N ILE A 143 -10.81 -2.93 -6.40
CA ILE A 143 -9.88 -4.04 -6.61
C ILE A 143 -8.85 -3.69 -7.69
N LEU A 144 -9.29 -3.12 -8.81
CA LEU A 144 -8.39 -2.72 -9.89
C LEU A 144 -7.42 -1.61 -9.43
N THR A 145 -7.90 -0.65 -8.65
CA THR A 145 -7.07 0.44 -8.12
C THR A 145 -6.08 -0.09 -7.07
N TYR A 146 -6.58 -0.84 -6.09
CA TYR A 146 -5.84 -1.17 -4.87
C TYR A 146 -5.01 -2.45 -5.03
N PHE A 147 -5.58 -3.53 -5.54
CA PHE A 147 -4.90 -4.82 -5.66
C PHE A 147 -4.14 -4.99 -6.97
N LYS A 148 -4.62 -4.37 -8.06
CA LYS A 148 -3.96 -4.42 -9.37
C LYS A 148 -3.15 -3.16 -9.70
N GLY A 149 -3.24 -2.11 -8.87
CA GLY A 149 -2.43 -0.91 -9.01
C GLY A 149 -2.74 -0.06 -10.25
N LEU A 150 -3.90 -0.26 -10.89
CA LEU A 150 -4.27 0.44 -12.13
C LEU A 150 -4.64 1.91 -11.86
N LYS A 151 -4.21 2.79 -12.76
CA LYS A 151 -4.57 4.21 -12.78
C LYS A 151 -5.99 4.40 -13.30
N THR A 152 -6.60 5.54 -12.96
CA THR A 152 -7.96 5.91 -13.40
C THR A 152 -8.18 5.72 -14.90
N LYS A 153 -7.21 6.15 -15.72
CA LYS A 153 -7.22 5.98 -17.18
C LYS A 153 -7.27 4.51 -17.61
N GLU A 154 -6.41 3.69 -17.04
CA GLU A 154 -6.32 2.26 -17.36
C GLU A 154 -7.62 1.54 -16.96
N ILE A 155 -8.18 1.86 -15.79
CA ILE A 155 -9.46 1.32 -15.34
C ILE A 155 -10.61 1.75 -16.26
N ALA A 156 -10.63 3.03 -16.66
CA ALA A 156 -11.63 3.55 -17.59
C ALA A 156 -11.61 2.79 -18.92
N SER A 157 -10.42 2.53 -19.47
CA SER A 157 -10.23 1.72 -20.68
C SER A 157 -10.67 0.26 -20.48
N VAL A 158 -10.25 -0.39 -19.39
CA VAL A 158 -10.58 -1.80 -19.09
C VAL A 158 -12.09 -1.99 -18.91
N LEU A 159 -12.74 -1.10 -18.17
CA LEU A 159 -14.18 -1.20 -17.87
C LEU A 159 -15.07 -0.53 -18.91
N LYS A 160 -14.49 0.13 -19.92
CA LYS A 160 -15.19 0.90 -20.96
C LYS A 160 -16.16 1.94 -20.38
N ILE A 161 -15.68 2.71 -19.40
CA ILE A 161 -16.42 3.82 -18.76
C ILE A 161 -15.58 5.10 -18.79
N SER A 162 -16.18 6.24 -18.43
CA SER A 162 -15.42 7.50 -18.35
C SER A 162 -14.50 7.52 -17.13
N GLU A 163 -13.39 8.27 -17.21
CA GLU A 163 -12.51 8.50 -16.05
C GLU A 163 -13.27 9.10 -14.86
N SER A 164 -14.25 9.98 -15.14
CA SER A 164 -15.15 10.57 -14.14
C SER A 164 -16.04 9.51 -13.46
N ALA A 165 -16.51 8.50 -14.20
CA ALA A 165 -17.23 7.39 -13.60
C ALA A 165 -16.31 6.55 -12.69
N VAL A 166 -15.05 6.35 -13.08
CA VAL A 166 -14.06 5.66 -12.25
C VAL A 166 -13.82 6.41 -10.94
N THR A 167 -13.56 7.71 -10.99
CA THR A 167 -13.32 8.52 -9.78
C THR A 167 -14.55 8.52 -8.88
N THR A 168 -15.74 8.72 -9.43
CA THR A 168 -17.00 8.70 -8.68
C THR A 168 -17.20 7.38 -7.93
N GLN A 169 -17.07 6.25 -8.64
CA GLN A 169 -17.23 4.93 -8.03
C GLN A 169 -16.12 4.61 -7.02
N ARG A 170 -14.90 5.08 -7.27
CA ARG A 170 -13.79 4.97 -6.30
C ARG A 170 -14.09 5.75 -5.03
N SER A 171 -14.56 6.99 -5.15
CA SER A 171 -14.95 7.81 -4.00
C SER A 171 -16.08 7.18 -3.20
N LEU A 172 -17.07 6.56 -3.88
CA LEU A 172 -18.12 5.79 -3.22
C LEU A 172 -17.54 4.58 -2.49
N ALA A 173 -16.68 3.78 -3.12
CA ALA A 173 -16.01 2.65 -2.49
C ALA A 173 -15.24 3.07 -1.23
N ILE A 174 -14.46 4.16 -1.33
CA ILE A 174 -13.74 4.75 -0.20
C ILE A 174 -14.71 5.17 0.89
N LYS A 175 -15.82 5.85 0.57
CA LYS A 175 -16.82 6.27 1.56
C LYS A 175 -17.42 5.08 2.33
N TYR A 176 -17.75 3.99 1.64
CA TYR A 176 -18.25 2.77 2.28
C TYR A 176 -17.21 2.14 3.21
N LEU A 177 -15.96 2.02 2.73
CA LEU A 177 -14.87 1.47 3.54
C LEU A 177 -14.59 2.37 4.74
N LYS A 178 -14.60 3.70 4.56
CA LYS A 178 -14.42 4.66 5.65
C LYS A 178 -15.44 4.44 6.76
N HIS A 179 -16.71 4.24 6.40
CA HIS A 179 -17.77 3.97 7.36
C HIS A 179 -17.58 2.61 8.07
N ALA A 180 -17.21 1.56 7.33
CA ALA A 180 -16.94 0.24 7.92
C ALA A 180 -15.76 0.30 8.91
N PHE A 181 -14.68 0.97 8.53
CA PHE A 181 -13.45 1.04 9.31
C PHE A 181 -13.48 2.08 10.44
N SER A 182 -14.32 3.13 10.34
CA SER A 182 -14.50 4.08 11.44
C SER A 182 -15.16 3.43 12.66
N GLN A 183 -16.08 2.49 12.45
CA GLN A 183 -16.73 1.74 13.53
C GLN A 183 -15.75 0.80 14.26
N GLU A 184 -14.62 0.50 13.64
CA GLU A 184 -13.58 -0.37 14.19
C GLU A 184 -12.32 0.38 14.63
N GLY A 185 -12.35 1.72 14.63
CA GLY A 185 -11.26 2.56 15.14
C GLY A 185 -10.11 2.85 14.16
N TYR A 186 -10.22 2.51 12.87
CA TYR A 186 -9.17 2.78 11.87
C TYR A 186 -9.33 4.15 11.17
N VAL A 187 -9.48 5.23 11.96
CA VAL A 187 -9.75 6.58 11.45
C VAL A 187 -8.67 7.09 10.49
N PHE A 188 -7.41 6.66 10.66
CA PHE A 188 -6.35 7.04 9.74
C PHE A 188 -6.29 6.16 8.47
N PHE A 189 -6.73 4.89 8.52
CA PHE A 189 -6.95 4.09 7.29
C PHE A 189 -7.94 4.81 6.38
N CYS A 190 -8.97 5.42 6.97
CA CYS A 190 -9.91 6.28 6.27
C CYS A 190 -9.23 7.52 5.63
N LEU A 191 -8.30 8.16 6.34
CA LEU A 191 -7.54 9.31 5.82
C LEU A 191 -6.56 8.91 4.71
N VAL A 192 -5.91 7.75 4.81
CA VAL A 192 -5.03 7.23 3.76
C VAL A 192 -5.84 6.80 2.54
N LEU A 193 -7.01 6.18 2.73
CA LEU A 193 -7.94 5.94 1.63
C LEU A 193 -8.40 7.24 0.96
N ALA A 194 -8.60 8.32 1.73
CA ALA A 194 -8.92 9.64 1.19
C ALA A 194 -7.76 10.23 0.37
N ALA A 195 -6.52 10.04 0.83
CA ALA A 195 -5.33 10.52 0.14
C ALA A 195 -5.04 9.78 -1.18
N LEU A 196 -5.67 8.62 -1.42
CA LEU A 196 -5.62 7.91 -2.71
C LEU A 196 -6.55 8.54 -3.78
N GLU A 197 -7.33 9.57 -3.44
CA GLU A 197 -8.14 10.35 -4.39
C GLU A 197 -7.37 11.50 -5.05
N LEU A 198 -6.16 11.81 -4.58
CA LEU A 198 -5.22 12.81 -5.12
C LEU A 198 -4.09 12.13 -5.91
#